data_AF-F6DS17-F1
#
_entry.id   AF-F6DS17-F1
#
_cell.length_a   1.000
_cell.length_b   1.000
_cell.length_c   1.000
_cell.angle_alpha   90.00
_cell.angle_beta   90.00
_cell.angle_gamma   90.00
#
_symmetry.space_group_name_H-M   'P 1'
#
loop_
_entity.id
_entity.type
_entity.pdbx_description
1 polymer ?
#
loop_
_entity_poly.entity_id
_entity_poly.type
_entity_poly.pdbx_seq_one_letter_code
_entity_poly.pdbx_strand_id
1 'polypeptide(L)'
;MTYKYYPVYVWQCTVCGQKFHGKNPPFHCPNCSSETNRHILVPPENSPAATPDGQNSIGLPGLNNLLYLVGSVQDGRANAMCCSSVTQVTYGPARVAVAVNKNNFTHDYIKVSGVLSISLLNKNQGAMAHHFGRNSGRQINKFEAYSQRSGKTGSPIIEGCLGYFDCRVNHTLTTDLDSHTLFIAEIVDADIKFEGSPLTYWEYLKHLSNYSSPT
;
A
#
# COMPACT_ATOMS: atom_id res chain seq x y z
N MET A 1 -34.55 6.27 10.90
CA MET A 1 -33.60 6.40 9.77
C MET A 1 -32.43 7.25 10.25
N THR A 2 -31.33 6.61 10.64
CA THR A 2 -30.14 7.29 11.17
C THR A 2 -29.22 7.67 10.02
N TYR A 3 -29.09 8.97 9.74
CA TYR A 3 -28.03 9.48 8.88
C TYR A 3 -26.68 9.16 9.56
N LYS A 4 -25.97 8.14 9.06
CA LYS A 4 -24.58 7.90 9.44
C LYS A 4 -23.77 9.08 8.88
N TYR A 5 -23.40 10.02 9.74
CA TYR A 5 -22.38 11.01 9.44
C TYR A 5 -21.07 10.25 9.18
N TYR A 6 -20.62 10.22 7.93
CA TYR A 6 -19.33 9.66 7.58
C TYR A 6 -18.27 10.77 7.62
N PRO A 7 -17.07 10.50 8.16
CA PRO A 7 -15.99 11.46 8.11
C PRO A 7 -15.63 11.79 6.66
N VAL A 8 -15.49 13.09 6.36
CA VAL A 8 -14.99 13.60 5.09
C VAL A 8 -13.51 13.90 5.29
N TYR A 9 -12.64 13.10 4.67
CA TYR A 9 -11.20 13.30 4.78
C TYR A 9 -10.71 14.40 3.83
N VAL A 10 -9.62 15.07 4.20
CA VAL A 10 -8.92 16.01 3.35
C VAL A 10 -7.71 15.32 2.72
N TRP A 11 -7.73 15.20 1.40
CA TRP A 11 -6.64 14.64 0.61
C TRP A 11 -5.91 15.76 -0.10
N GLN A 12 -4.58 15.79 -0.03
CA GLN A 12 -3.76 16.75 -0.75
C GLN A 12 -2.94 16.05 -1.83
N CYS A 13 -3.02 16.55 -3.06
CA CYS A 13 -2.13 16.11 -4.13
C CYS A 13 -0.71 16.57 -3.84
N THR A 14 0.25 15.65 -3.83
CA THR A 14 1.67 15.93 -3.60
C THR A 14 2.38 16.51 -4.82
N VAL A 15 1.71 16.54 -5.99
CA VAL A 15 2.27 17.11 -7.23
C VAL A 15 1.91 18.59 -7.35
N CYS A 16 0.64 18.96 -7.18
CA CYS A 16 0.16 20.33 -7.38
C CYS A 16 -0.35 21.04 -6.11
N GLY A 17 -0.38 20.35 -4.97
CA GLY A 17 -0.86 20.91 -3.70
C GLY A 17 -2.38 21.03 -3.56
N GLN A 18 -3.17 20.74 -4.60
CA GLN A 18 -4.63 20.86 -4.53
C GLN A 18 -5.23 19.92 -3.46
N LYS A 19 -6.17 20.46 -2.67
CA LYS A 19 -6.89 19.73 -1.63
C LYS A 19 -8.27 19.27 -2.12
N PHE A 20 -8.67 18.09 -1.69
CA PHE A 20 -9.94 17.44 -2.02
C PHE A 20 -10.61 16.93 -0.75
N HIS A 21 -11.94 17.03 -0.72
CA HIS A 21 -12.75 16.56 0.40
C HIS A 21 -13.51 15.31 -0.02
N GLY A 22 -13.30 14.20 0.69
CA GLY A 22 -13.99 12.95 0.36
C GLY A 22 -13.55 11.76 1.20
N LYS A 23 -14.32 10.68 1.13
CA LYS A 23 -14.00 9.42 1.82
C LYS A 23 -12.71 8.77 1.30
N ASN A 24 -12.42 8.98 0.02
CA ASN A 24 -11.27 8.42 -0.68
C ASN A 24 -10.56 9.53 -1.46
N PRO A 25 -9.25 9.39 -1.73
CA PRO A 25 -8.56 10.27 -2.66
C PRO A 25 -9.20 10.15 -4.05
N PRO A 26 -9.18 11.22 -4.85
CA PRO A 26 -9.65 11.14 -6.23
C PRO A 26 -8.76 10.18 -7.04
N PHE A 27 -9.35 9.50 -8.03
CA PHE A 27 -8.63 8.54 -8.87
C PHE A 27 -7.51 9.23 -9.67
N HIS A 28 -7.81 10.41 -10.21
CA HIS A 28 -6.86 11.36 -10.77
C HIS A 28 -7.09 12.74 -10.15
N CYS A 29 -6.02 13.49 -9.92
CA CYS A 29 -6.10 14.89 -9.53
C CYS A 29 -6.73 15.70 -10.68
N PRO A 30 -7.88 16.37 -10.50
CA PRO A 30 -8.51 17.18 -11.54
C PRO A 30 -7.63 18.32 -12.08
N ASN A 31 -6.63 18.79 -11.33
CA ASN A 31 -5.75 19.88 -11.75
C ASN A 31 -4.50 19.41 -12.49
N CYS A 32 -3.84 18.33 -12.05
CA CYS A 32 -2.57 17.87 -12.64
C CYS A 32 -2.62 16.45 -13.21
N SER A 33 -3.79 15.81 -13.20
CA SER A 33 -4.02 14.42 -13.63
C SER A 33 -3.20 13.35 -12.90
N SER A 34 -2.47 13.72 -11.84
CA SER A 34 -1.69 12.76 -11.07
C SER A 34 -2.58 11.69 -10.43
N GLU A 35 -2.10 10.45 -10.41
CA GLU A 35 -2.86 9.31 -9.91
C GLU A 35 -3.13 9.37 -8.39
N THR A 36 -4.09 8.56 -7.95
CA THR A 36 -4.52 8.46 -6.54
C THR A 36 -3.37 8.29 -5.54
N ASN A 37 -2.26 7.65 -5.92
CA ASN A 37 -1.11 7.38 -5.06
C ASN A 37 -0.24 8.62 -4.80
N ARG A 38 -0.50 9.72 -5.53
CA ARG A 38 0.03 11.06 -5.30
C ARG A 38 -0.84 11.90 -4.38
N HIS A 39 -1.80 11.29 -3.68
CA HIS A 39 -2.61 11.97 -2.68
C HIS A 39 -2.23 11.48 -1.29
N ILE A 40 -1.97 12.43 -0.39
CA ILE A 40 -1.74 12.16 1.03
C ILE A 40 -2.94 12.62 1.85
N LEU A 41 -3.26 11.88 2.90
CA LEU A 41 -4.21 12.33 3.90
C LEU A 41 -3.57 13.51 4.66
N VAL A 42 -4.23 14.66 4.68
CA VAL A 42 -3.78 15.82 5.45
C VAL A 42 -4.13 15.58 6.92
N PRO A 43 -3.13 15.58 7.84
CA PRO A 43 -3.40 15.46 9.26
C PRO A 43 -4.28 16.62 9.76
N PRO A 44 -5.20 16.37 10.72
CA PRO A 44 -6.12 17.39 11.22
C PRO A 44 -5.42 18.64 11.78
N GLU A 45 -4.25 18.45 12.37
CA GLU A 45 -3.39 19.46 13.01
C GLU A 45 -2.83 20.55 12.07
N ASN A 46 -2.85 20.35 10.74
CA ASN A 46 -2.37 21.30 9.74
C ASN A 46 -3.49 21.94 8.89
N SER A 47 -4.75 21.89 9.37
CA SER A 47 -5.86 22.67 8.78
C SER A 47 -6.15 23.90 9.67
N PRO A 48 -6.25 25.11 9.10
CA PRO A 48 -6.55 26.30 9.88
C PRO A 48 -7.93 26.15 10.51
N ALA A 49 -7.96 26.24 11.84
CA ALA A 49 -9.12 26.19 12.71
C ALA A 49 -9.95 24.90 12.63
N ALA A 50 -9.99 24.20 13.77
CA ALA A 50 -11.09 23.32 14.12
C ALA A 50 -12.41 24.01 13.77
N THR A 51 -13.07 23.54 12.72
CA THR A 51 -14.52 23.73 12.60
C THR A 51 -15.16 23.00 13.79
N PRO A 52 -16.22 23.53 14.41
CA PRO A 52 -16.92 22.88 15.52
C PRO A 52 -17.41 21.44 15.21
N ASP A 53 -17.38 21.02 13.95
CA ASP A 53 -17.75 19.68 13.46
C ASP A 53 -16.55 18.85 12.95
N GLY A 54 -15.34 19.14 13.44
CA GLY A 54 -14.05 18.62 12.94
C GLY A 54 -13.84 17.12 13.13
N GLN A 55 -13.99 16.40 12.02
CA GLN A 55 -13.82 14.96 11.87
C GLN A 55 -12.38 14.50 12.20
N ASN A 56 -12.22 13.88 13.37
CA ASN A 56 -11.09 13.02 13.65
C ASN A 56 -11.11 11.83 12.69
N SER A 57 -10.05 11.62 11.90
CA SER A 57 -9.70 10.26 11.49
C SER A 57 -9.67 9.43 12.77
N ILE A 58 -10.50 8.39 12.90
CA ILE A 58 -10.78 7.64 14.15
C ILE A 58 -9.51 6.94 14.67
N GLY A 59 -8.49 7.69 15.10
CA GLY A 59 -7.19 7.18 15.51
C GLY A 59 -6.51 6.24 14.50
N LEU A 60 -6.93 6.19 13.23
CA LEU A 60 -6.38 5.25 12.23
C LEU A 60 -4.86 5.40 12.05
N PRO A 61 -4.27 6.61 12.08
CA PRO A 61 -2.82 6.75 12.15
C PRO A 61 -2.20 6.03 13.35
N GLY A 62 -2.94 5.80 14.44
CA GLY A 62 -2.58 5.00 15.61
C GLY A 62 -2.28 3.52 15.33
N LEU A 63 -2.77 2.97 14.22
CA LEU A 63 -2.47 1.60 13.77
C LEU A 63 -1.08 1.57 13.12
N ASN A 64 -0.04 1.54 13.95
CA ASN A 64 1.34 1.47 13.50
C ASN A 64 1.70 0.04 13.02
N ASN A 65 1.38 -0.26 11.77
CA ASN A 65 1.70 -1.55 11.16
C ASN A 65 3.13 -1.58 10.60
N LEU A 66 3.63 -2.80 10.37
CA LEU A 66 4.82 -3.00 9.54
C LEU A 66 4.54 -2.60 8.09
N LEU A 67 5.60 -2.18 7.38
CA LEU A 67 5.54 -1.90 5.96
C LEU A 67 6.08 -3.08 5.15
N TYR A 68 5.29 -3.40 4.12
CA TYR A 68 5.58 -4.44 3.16
C TYR A 68 5.55 -3.87 1.75
N LEU A 69 6.21 -4.56 0.83
CA LEU A 69 5.90 -4.42 -0.59
C LEU A 69 5.04 -5.60 -1.01
N VAL A 70 3.89 -5.32 -1.60
CA VAL A 70 3.00 -6.34 -2.17
C VAL A 70 3.21 -6.32 -3.67
N GLY A 71 3.66 -7.45 -4.22
CA GLY A 71 3.95 -7.65 -5.63
C GLY A 71 2.95 -8.59 -6.30
N SER A 72 2.82 -8.48 -7.61
CA SER A 72 2.12 -9.46 -8.46
C SER A 72 2.64 -9.36 -9.89
N VAL A 73 2.21 -10.29 -10.74
CA VAL A 73 2.62 -10.41 -12.13
C VAL A 73 1.39 -10.52 -13.03
N GLN A 74 1.43 -9.90 -14.20
CA GLN A 74 0.44 -10.07 -15.25
C GLN A 74 1.16 -10.06 -16.59
N ASP A 75 0.87 -11.03 -17.47
CA ASP A 75 1.45 -11.15 -18.81
C ASP A 75 2.99 -11.03 -18.83
N GLY A 76 3.64 -11.66 -17.84
CA GLY A 76 5.10 -11.63 -17.66
C GLY A 76 5.67 -10.32 -17.10
N ARG A 77 4.84 -9.29 -16.90
CA ARG A 77 5.24 -8.01 -16.32
C ARG A 77 4.99 -7.99 -14.82
N ALA A 78 6.01 -7.66 -14.04
CA ALA A 78 5.94 -7.50 -12.60
C ALA A 78 5.49 -6.08 -12.21
N ASN A 79 4.73 -5.96 -11.12
CA ASN A 79 4.46 -4.68 -10.45
C ASN A 79 4.31 -4.89 -8.94
N ALA A 80 4.64 -3.88 -8.13
CA ALA A 80 4.52 -3.95 -6.68
C ALA A 80 4.12 -2.60 -6.07
N MET A 81 3.56 -2.60 -4.86
CA MET A 81 3.19 -1.38 -4.13
C MET A 81 3.60 -1.47 -2.67
N CYS A 82 3.83 -0.31 -2.04
CA CYS A 82 3.95 -0.25 -0.59
C CYS A 82 2.58 -0.47 0.08
N CYS A 83 2.51 -1.35 1.07
CA CYS A 83 1.30 -1.71 1.79
C CYS A 83 1.58 -1.89 3.28
N SER A 84 0.72 -1.31 4.12
CA SER A 84 0.72 -1.51 5.59
C SER A 84 -0.43 -2.40 6.07
N SER A 85 -1.39 -2.71 5.21
CA SER A 85 -2.60 -3.48 5.54
C SER A 85 -2.41 -4.96 5.24
N VAL A 86 -1.45 -5.56 5.92
CA VAL A 86 -1.10 -6.99 5.84
C VAL A 86 -1.21 -7.60 7.23
N THR A 87 -1.86 -8.75 7.36
CA THR A 87 -1.90 -9.51 8.62
C THR A 87 -1.97 -11.02 8.38
N GLN A 88 -1.42 -11.80 9.31
CA GLN A 88 -1.61 -13.24 9.34
C GLN A 88 -3.04 -13.55 9.83
N VAL A 89 -3.71 -14.52 9.21
CA VAL A 89 -5.11 -14.87 9.51
C VAL A 89 -5.22 -16.27 10.11
N THR A 90 -4.52 -17.25 9.54
CA THR A 90 -4.56 -18.64 10.00
C THR A 90 -3.18 -19.28 9.95
N TYR A 91 -2.96 -20.25 10.83
CA TYR A 91 -1.76 -21.09 10.83
C TYR A 91 -1.90 -22.34 9.93
N GLY A 92 -3.08 -22.95 9.85
CA GLY A 92 -3.33 -24.17 9.09
C GLY A 92 -4.64 -24.13 8.29
N PRO A 93 -4.61 -23.99 6.94
CA PRO A 93 -3.43 -23.64 6.14
C PRO A 93 -2.93 -22.21 6.47
N ALA A 94 -1.67 -21.92 6.18
CA ALA A 94 -1.05 -20.64 6.46
C ALA A 94 -1.61 -19.55 5.53
N ARG A 95 -2.37 -18.60 6.08
CA ARG A 95 -3.00 -17.54 5.28
C ARG A 95 -2.70 -16.15 5.79
N VAL A 96 -2.65 -15.22 4.84
CA VAL A 96 -2.52 -13.78 5.06
C VAL A 96 -3.71 -13.05 4.45
N ALA A 97 -4.08 -11.93 5.07
CA ALA A 97 -5.01 -10.96 4.52
C ALA A 97 -4.23 -9.72 4.07
N VAL A 98 -4.54 -9.25 2.86
CA VAL A 98 -3.95 -8.04 2.28
C VAL A 98 -5.07 -7.15 1.76
N ALA A 99 -5.25 -5.98 2.36
CA ALA A 99 -6.22 -5.00 1.86
C ALA A 99 -5.56 -4.08 0.83
N VAL A 100 -6.04 -4.13 -0.40
CA VAL A 100 -5.47 -3.37 -1.52
C VAL A 100 -6.51 -2.43 -2.11
N ASN A 101 -6.14 -1.16 -2.25
CA ASN A 101 -7.00 -0.15 -2.87
C ASN A 101 -7.24 -0.51 -4.34
N LYS A 102 -8.51 -0.51 -4.78
CA LYS A 102 -8.92 -0.88 -6.14
C LYS A 102 -8.32 0.02 -7.24
N ASN A 103 -7.84 1.21 -6.87
CA ASN A 103 -7.21 2.13 -7.82
C ASN A 103 -5.72 1.81 -8.07
N ASN A 104 -5.10 0.98 -7.23
CA ASN A 104 -3.68 0.67 -7.37
C ASN A 104 -3.48 -0.33 -8.50
N PHE A 105 -2.45 -0.13 -9.34
CA PHE A 105 -2.17 -1.05 -10.45
C PHE A 105 -1.85 -2.48 -10.00
N THR A 106 -1.31 -2.63 -8.78
CA THR A 106 -1.07 -3.95 -8.20
C THR A 106 -2.37 -4.67 -7.87
N HIS A 107 -3.46 -3.95 -7.56
CA HIS A 107 -4.78 -4.57 -7.37
C HIS A 107 -5.24 -5.30 -8.62
N ASP A 108 -5.17 -4.62 -9.78
CA ASP A 108 -5.54 -5.20 -11.07
C ASP A 108 -4.76 -6.49 -11.33
N TYR A 109 -3.44 -6.47 -11.09
CA TYR A 109 -2.58 -7.63 -11.29
C TYR A 109 -2.98 -8.79 -10.38
N ILE A 110 -3.15 -8.55 -9.07
CA ILE A 110 -3.55 -9.59 -8.11
C ILE A 110 -4.92 -10.18 -8.48
N LYS A 111 -5.87 -9.32 -8.86
CA LYS A 111 -7.23 -9.72 -9.21
C LYS A 111 -7.25 -10.66 -10.42
N VAL A 112 -6.40 -10.41 -11.43
CA VAL A 112 -6.33 -11.20 -12.66
C VAL A 112 -5.47 -12.45 -12.48
N SER A 113 -4.29 -12.31 -11.86
CA SER A 113 -3.30 -13.39 -11.77
C SER A 113 -3.61 -14.41 -10.68
N GLY A 114 -4.37 -14.01 -9.64
CA GLY A 114 -4.64 -14.85 -8.48
C GLY A 114 -3.40 -15.13 -7.63
N VAL A 115 -2.32 -14.36 -7.79
CA VAL A 115 -1.08 -14.53 -7.04
C VAL A 115 -0.57 -13.20 -6.51
N LEU A 116 0.11 -13.25 -5.36
CA LEU A 116 0.79 -12.09 -4.81
C LEU A 116 2.05 -12.52 -4.07
N SER A 117 3.04 -11.63 -4.03
CA SER A 117 4.19 -11.70 -3.13
C SER A 117 4.10 -10.61 -2.06
N ILE A 118 4.69 -10.86 -0.91
CA ILE A 118 4.81 -9.90 0.20
C ILE A 118 6.28 -9.87 0.59
N SER A 119 6.95 -8.72 0.44
CA SER A 119 8.33 -8.51 0.90
C SER A 119 8.35 -7.67 2.17
N LEU A 120 9.00 -8.17 3.23
CA LEU A 120 9.13 -7.47 4.51
C LEU A 120 10.29 -6.47 4.45
N LEU A 121 9.98 -5.19 4.60
CA LEU A 121 10.99 -4.13 4.52
C LEU A 121 11.82 -4.03 5.80
N ASN A 122 13.12 -3.84 5.65
CA ASN A 122 14.03 -3.42 6.71
C ASN A 122 13.80 -1.93 7.02
N LYS A 123 14.00 -1.52 8.28
CA LYS A 123 13.92 -0.14 8.78
C LYS A 123 14.67 0.88 7.94
N ASN A 124 15.77 0.49 7.28
CA ASN A 124 16.56 1.39 6.45
C ASN A 124 16.04 1.51 4.99
N GLN A 125 14.98 0.78 4.61
CA GLN A 125 14.44 0.73 3.25
C GLN A 125 13.28 1.71 3.00
N GLY A 126 13.24 2.83 3.72
CA GLY A 126 12.20 3.85 3.55
C GLY A 126 12.16 4.46 2.13
N ALA A 127 13.31 4.60 1.47
CA ALA A 127 13.36 5.06 0.06
C ALA A 127 12.70 4.05 -0.89
N MET A 128 12.90 2.75 -0.67
CA MET A 128 12.25 1.68 -1.43
C MET A 128 10.73 1.71 -1.18
N ALA A 129 10.30 1.82 0.08
CA ALA A 129 8.89 2.01 0.43
C ALA A 129 8.27 3.22 -0.29
N HIS A 130 8.98 4.34 -0.33
CA HIS A 130 8.55 5.57 -0.99
C HIS A 130 8.41 5.38 -2.50
N HIS A 131 9.42 4.79 -3.16
CA HIS A 131 9.40 4.52 -4.60
C HIS A 131 8.20 3.66 -5.01
N PHE A 132 8.00 2.52 -4.35
CA PHE A 132 6.90 1.62 -4.68
C PHE A 132 5.53 2.15 -4.22
N GLY A 133 5.49 3.06 -3.22
CA GLY A 133 4.27 3.65 -2.68
C GLY A 133 3.81 4.94 -3.36
N ARG A 134 4.70 5.68 -4.03
CA ARG A 134 4.41 6.97 -4.68
C ARG A 134 4.45 6.92 -6.20
N ASN A 135 5.02 5.88 -6.80
CA ASN A 135 5.01 5.69 -8.24
C ASN A 135 3.97 4.65 -8.67
N SER A 136 3.26 4.92 -9.76
CA SER A 136 2.31 3.98 -10.34
C SER A 136 3.01 3.12 -11.39
N GLY A 137 2.74 1.82 -11.37
CA GLY A 137 3.27 0.89 -12.38
C GLY A 137 2.63 1.09 -13.77
N ARG A 138 1.55 1.88 -13.86
CA ARG A 138 0.97 2.32 -15.13
C ARG A 138 1.86 3.33 -15.86
N GLN A 139 2.58 4.15 -15.10
CA GLN A 139 3.40 5.25 -15.63
C GLN A 139 4.86 4.85 -15.81
N ILE A 140 5.40 4.10 -14.84
CA ILE A 140 6.82 3.70 -14.86
C ILE A 140 6.97 2.22 -14.58
N ASN A 141 8.07 1.64 -15.07
CA ASN A 141 8.51 0.34 -14.60
C ASN A 141 9.28 0.49 -13.28
N LYS A 142 8.60 0.25 -12.15
CA LYS A 142 9.19 0.41 -10.82
C LYS A 142 10.39 -0.49 -10.56
N PHE A 143 10.50 -1.61 -11.27
CA PHE A 143 11.60 -2.57 -11.13
C PHE A 143 12.87 -2.18 -11.90
N GLU A 144 12.88 -1.08 -12.65
CA GLU A 144 14.13 -0.54 -13.21
C GLU A 144 15.11 -0.08 -12.12
N ALA A 145 14.59 0.34 -10.95
CA ALA A 145 15.40 0.81 -9.83
C ALA A 145 15.76 -0.31 -8.82
N TYR A 146 15.14 -1.49 -8.91
CA TYR A 146 15.26 -2.54 -7.89
C TYR A 146 15.26 -3.94 -8.50
N SER A 147 16.21 -4.77 -8.06
CA SER A 147 16.31 -6.15 -8.49
C SER A 147 15.17 -7.01 -7.95
N GLN A 148 14.73 -7.95 -8.78
CA GLN A 148 13.71 -8.94 -8.43
C GLN A 148 14.02 -10.27 -9.10
N ARG A 149 13.47 -11.34 -8.53
CA ARG A 149 13.41 -12.67 -9.16
C ARG A 149 11.99 -13.21 -9.10
N SER A 150 11.65 -14.15 -9.97
CA SER A 150 10.37 -14.85 -9.88
C SER A 150 10.32 -15.78 -8.65
N GLY A 151 9.20 -15.74 -7.93
CA GLY A 151 8.84 -16.71 -6.92
C GLY A 151 8.27 -17.99 -7.52
N LYS A 152 7.90 -18.93 -6.65
CA LYS A 152 7.24 -20.20 -7.01
C LYS A 152 5.91 -20.00 -7.75
N THR A 153 5.20 -18.91 -7.50
CA THR A 153 3.96 -18.54 -8.20
C THR A 153 4.19 -17.72 -9.47
N GLY A 154 5.43 -17.31 -9.73
CA GLY A 154 5.78 -16.31 -10.75
C GLY A 154 5.71 -14.86 -10.25
N SER A 155 5.14 -14.60 -9.07
CA SER A 155 5.13 -13.26 -8.45
C SER A 155 6.55 -12.73 -8.23
N PRO A 156 6.78 -11.40 -8.27
CA PRO A 156 8.12 -10.83 -8.09
C PRO A 156 8.55 -10.87 -6.62
N ILE A 157 9.67 -11.54 -6.34
CA ILE A 157 10.36 -11.48 -5.05
C ILE A 157 11.41 -10.38 -5.12
N ILE A 158 11.25 -9.35 -4.29
CA ILE A 158 12.09 -8.15 -4.29
C ILE A 158 13.34 -8.40 -3.45
N GLU A 159 14.51 -8.20 -4.06
CA GLU A 159 15.78 -8.48 -3.42
C GLU A 159 16.14 -7.46 -2.33
N GLY A 160 16.94 -7.89 -1.36
CA GLY A 160 17.45 -7.03 -0.27
C GLY A 160 16.46 -6.75 0.87
N CYS A 161 15.22 -7.23 0.78
CA CYS A 161 14.26 -7.19 1.89
C CYS A 161 14.65 -8.18 3.02
N LEU A 162 14.04 -8.04 4.20
CA LEU A 162 14.25 -8.97 5.32
C LEU A 162 13.72 -10.37 5.02
N GLY A 163 12.80 -10.49 4.07
CA GLY A 163 12.29 -11.76 3.62
C GLY A 163 11.05 -11.58 2.76
N TYR A 164 10.45 -12.69 2.39
CA TYR A 164 9.26 -12.71 1.55
C TYR A 164 8.31 -13.85 1.88
N PHE A 165 7.08 -13.67 1.42
CA PHE A 165 6.05 -14.70 1.30
C PHE A 165 5.55 -14.68 -0.14
N ASP A 166 5.45 -15.85 -0.75
CA ASP A 166 4.85 -16.03 -2.07
C ASP A 166 3.53 -16.79 -1.91
N CYS A 167 2.45 -16.22 -2.45
CA CYS A 167 1.10 -16.58 -2.05
C CYS A 167 0.16 -16.80 -3.25
N ARG A 168 -0.80 -17.71 -3.07
CA ARG A 168 -1.94 -17.89 -3.98
C ARG A 168 -3.21 -17.32 -3.36
N VAL A 169 -3.90 -16.46 -4.11
CA VAL A 169 -5.16 -15.84 -3.68
C VAL A 169 -6.28 -16.86 -3.69
N ASN A 170 -7.05 -16.91 -2.61
CA ASN A 170 -8.32 -17.59 -2.55
C ASN A 170 -9.44 -16.57 -2.79
N HIS A 171 -9.91 -16.50 -4.04
CA HIS A 171 -10.96 -15.56 -4.44
C HIS A 171 -12.30 -15.81 -3.72
N THR A 172 -12.60 -17.04 -3.31
CA THR A 172 -13.85 -17.34 -2.60
C THR A 172 -13.88 -16.81 -1.16
N LEU A 173 -12.71 -16.52 -0.58
CA LEU A 173 -12.57 -15.92 0.75
C LEU A 173 -12.29 -14.41 0.70
N THR A 174 -12.14 -13.85 -0.50
CA THR A 174 -11.82 -12.44 -0.71
C THR A 174 -13.09 -11.60 -0.58
N THR A 175 -12.98 -10.44 0.09
CA THR A 175 -14.14 -9.58 0.42
C THR A 175 -14.00 -8.19 -0.19
N ASP A 176 -15.10 -7.66 -0.71
CA ASP A 176 -15.20 -6.27 -1.15
C ASP A 176 -15.35 -5.33 0.06
N LEU A 177 -14.46 -4.34 0.19
CA LEU A 177 -14.45 -3.35 1.27
C LEU A 177 -14.65 -1.93 0.72
N ASP A 178 -15.56 -1.78 -0.26
CA ASP A 178 -15.83 -0.53 -0.96
C ASP A 178 -14.63 -0.01 -1.77
N SER A 179 -13.71 0.73 -1.15
CA SER A 179 -12.52 1.28 -1.83
C SER A 179 -11.37 0.27 -1.94
N HIS A 180 -11.43 -0.80 -1.17
CA HIS A 180 -10.41 -1.85 -1.14
C HIS A 180 -11.02 -3.21 -1.46
N THR A 181 -10.16 -4.14 -1.86
CA THR A 181 -10.45 -5.57 -1.80
C THR A 181 -9.57 -6.19 -0.73
N LEU A 182 -10.15 -6.98 0.16
CA LEU A 182 -9.42 -7.79 1.14
C LEU A 182 -9.10 -9.14 0.52
N PHE A 183 -7.90 -9.28 -0.04
CA PHE A 183 -7.43 -10.54 -0.57
C PHE A 183 -7.03 -11.48 0.57
N ILE A 184 -7.57 -12.70 0.56
CA ILE A 184 -7.10 -13.79 1.43
C ILE A 184 -6.22 -14.69 0.59
N ALA A 185 -4.96 -14.86 0.98
CA ALA A 185 -3.99 -15.63 0.23
C ALA A 185 -3.30 -16.69 1.10
N GLU A 186 -3.09 -17.87 0.54
CA GLU A 186 -2.36 -18.98 1.16
C GLU A 186 -0.88 -18.86 0.81
N ILE A 187 0.00 -18.97 1.81
CA ILE A 187 1.45 -18.93 1.63
C ILE A 187 1.90 -20.29 1.06
N VAL A 188 2.56 -20.27 -0.09
CA VAL A 188 3.04 -21.49 -0.78
C VAL A 188 4.57 -21.63 -0.82
N ASP A 189 5.28 -20.53 -0.50
CA ASP A 189 6.72 -20.45 -0.34
C ASP A 189 7.08 -19.22 0.50
N ALA A 190 8.17 -19.28 1.28
CA ALA A 190 8.64 -18.18 2.11
C ALA A 190 10.11 -18.34 2.50
N ASP A 191 10.79 -17.22 2.69
CA ASP A 191 12.12 -17.16 3.32
C ASP A 191 12.21 -15.87 4.14
N ILE A 192 12.60 -15.98 5.42
CA ILE A 192 12.62 -14.87 6.37
C ILE A 192 13.96 -14.85 7.09
N LYS A 193 14.61 -13.70 7.05
CA LYS A 193 15.78 -13.37 7.87
C LYS A 193 15.29 -12.73 9.16
N PHE A 194 15.63 -13.33 10.29
CA PHE A 194 15.34 -12.79 11.62
C PHE A 194 16.35 -11.73 12.07
N GLU A 195 17.35 -11.44 11.23
CA GLU A 195 18.35 -10.40 11.48
C GLU A 195 17.89 -9.05 10.90
N GLY A 196 17.91 -8.01 11.72
CA GLY A 196 17.48 -6.66 11.35
C GLY A 196 16.16 -6.26 12.01
N SER A 197 15.74 -5.02 11.76
CA SER A 197 14.47 -4.48 12.30
C SER A 197 13.52 -4.16 11.16
N PRO A 198 12.25 -4.59 11.22
CA PRO A 198 11.29 -4.27 10.18
C PRO A 198 10.93 -2.77 10.20
N LEU A 199 10.66 -2.20 9.02
CA LEU A 199 10.19 -0.82 8.91
C LEU A 199 8.73 -0.73 9.35
N THR A 200 8.44 0.18 10.27
CA THR A 200 7.05 0.51 10.64
C THR A 200 6.52 1.70 9.86
N TYR A 201 5.20 1.82 9.77
CA TYR A 201 4.55 2.95 9.10
C TYR A 201 4.91 4.29 9.76
N TRP A 202 4.99 4.35 11.08
CA TRP A 202 5.40 5.56 11.80
C TRP A 202 6.84 5.94 11.56
N GLU A 203 7.76 4.98 11.53
CA GLU A 203 9.16 5.26 11.20
C GLU A 203 9.29 5.82 9.79
N TYR A 204 8.53 5.29 8.83
CA TYR A 204 8.46 5.84 7.49
C TYR A 204 7.93 7.28 7.47
N LEU A 205 6.82 7.56 8.16
CA LEU A 205 6.24 8.91 8.21
C LEU A 205 7.17 9.94 8.87
N LYS A 206 7.85 9.57 9.96
CA LYS A 206 8.81 10.44 10.66
C LYS A 206 9.96 10.89 9.77
N HIS A 207 10.32 10.09 8.77
CA HIS A 207 11.43 10.37 7.85
C HIS A 207 10.96 10.67 6.42
N LEU A 208 9.67 10.97 6.21
CA LEU A 208 9.09 11.13 4.88
C LEU A 208 9.79 12.23 4.05
N SER A 209 10.25 13.30 4.71
CA SER A 209 11.02 14.38 4.10
C SER A 209 12.33 13.90 3.47
N ASN A 210 12.92 12.82 3.98
CA ASN A 210 14.20 12.30 3.52
C ASN A 210 14.09 11.49 2.22
N TYR A 211 12.87 11.12 1.83
CA TYR A 211 12.61 10.29 0.65
C TYR A 211 11.99 11.07 -0.51
N SER A 212 11.52 12.29 -0.23
CA SER A 212 10.99 13.18 -1.26
C SER A 212 12.19 13.77 -2.01
N SER A 213 12.28 13.54 -3.32
CA SER A 213 13.30 14.21 -4.14
C SER A 213 13.21 15.74 -3.93
N PRO A 214 14.34 16.47 -3.88
CA PRO A 214 14.30 17.92 -4.02
C PRO A 214 13.59 18.22 -5.35
N THR A 215 12.56 19.05 -5.27
CA THR A 215 11.82 19.60 -6.41
C THR A 215 12.73 20.24 -7.44
#